data_AF-A0A2G9U8L7-F1
#
_entry.id   AF-A0A2G9U8L7-F1
#
_cell.length_a   1.000
_cell.length_b   1.000
_cell.length_c   1.000
_cell.angle_alpha   90.00
_cell.angle_beta   90.00
_cell.angle_gamma   90.00
#
_symmetry.space_group_name_H-M   'P 1'
#
loop_
_entity.id
_entity.type
_entity.pdbx_description
1 polymer ?
#
loop_
_entity_poly.entity_id
_entity_poly.type
_entity_poly.pdbx_seq_one_letter_code
_entity_poly.pdbx_strand_id
1 'polypeptide(L)'
;MDLVLILDFSTTTDPVYRFYKEMSQRLVRSLRIGPHHTQVAVVTFANVGRTRTKFNLKRFKTQDEVLNAIAGLESHGGTTAIGNFVTASLFDHTEA
;
A
#
# COMPACT_ATOMS: atom_id res chain seq x y z
N MET A 1 8.80 14.21 -5.29
CA MET A 1 7.34 14.39 -5.33
C MET A 1 6.74 13.33 -4.44
N ASP A 2 5.74 13.66 -3.64
CA ASP A 2 5.07 12.66 -2.82
C ASP A 2 3.66 12.43 -3.36
N LEU A 3 3.33 11.15 -3.56
CA LEU A 3 2.02 10.70 -4.02
C LEU A 3 1.35 9.91 -2.90
N VAL A 4 0.17 10.35 -2.48
CA VAL A 4 -0.66 9.64 -1.52
C VAL A 4 -1.91 9.14 -2.23
N LEU A 5 -2.07 7.83 -2.31
CA LEU A 5 -3.27 7.20 -2.85
C LEU A 5 -4.22 6.88 -1.69
N ILE A 6 -5.40 7.50 -1.73
CA ILE A 6 -6.48 7.23 -0.78
C ILE A 6 -7.53 6.40 -1.51
N LEU A 7 -7.70 5.15 -1.08
CA LEU A 7 -8.62 4.20 -1.69
C LEU A 7 -9.81 3.95 -0.75
N ASP A 8 -11.02 4.23 -1.23
CA ASP A 8 -12.25 3.91 -0.52
C ASP A 8 -12.73 2.50 -0.89
N PHE A 9 -12.77 1.64 0.13
CA PHE A 9 -13.22 0.25 0.09
C PHE A 9 -14.53 0.04 0.88
N SER A 10 -15.20 1.10 1.33
CA SER A 10 -16.34 1.02 2.25
C SER A 10 -17.57 0.28 1.73
N THR A 11 -17.72 0.17 0.41
CA THR A 11 -18.85 -0.49 -0.25
C THR A 11 -18.42 -1.23 -1.52
N THR A 12 -17.21 -1.76 -1.50
CA THR A 12 -16.55 -2.25 -2.72
C THR A 12 -16.67 -3.78 -2.84
N THR A 13 -17.48 -4.25 -3.77
CA THR A 13 -17.49 -5.65 -4.23
C THR A 13 -16.17 -5.98 -4.96
N ASP A 14 -15.80 -7.27 -5.00
CA ASP A 14 -14.55 -7.78 -5.61
C ASP A 14 -14.15 -7.14 -6.97
N PRO A 15 -15.07 -6.84 -7.90
CA PRO A 15 -14.70 -6.22 -9.18
C PRO A 15 -14.13 -4.80 -9.04
N VAL A 16 -14.72 -3.98 -8.17
CA VAL A 16 -14.31 -2.57 -8.00
C VAL A 16 -12.99 -2.50 -7.24
N TYR A 17 -12.75 -3.45 -6.33
CA TYR A 17 -11.48 -3.58 -5.62
C TYR A 17 -10.31 -3.84 -6.57
N ARG A 18 -10.52 -4.77 -7.51
CA ARG A 18 -9.54 -5.11 -8.54
C ARG A 18 -9.24 -3.91 -9.44
N PHE A 19 -10.27 -3.17 -9.83
CA PHE A 19 -10.12 -1.95 -10.63
C PHE A 19 -9.22 -0.92 -9.94
N TYR A 20 -9.42 -0.65 -8.64
CA TYR A 20 -8.57 0.28 -7.91
C TYR A 20 -7.11 -0.17 -7.81
N LYS A 21 -6.87 -1.48 -7.66
CA LYS A 21 -5.51 -2.04 -7.68
C LYS A 21 -4.85 -1.85 -9.04
N GLU A 22 -5.54 -2.19 -10.12
CA GLU A 22 -5.01 -2.05 -11.48
C GLU A 22 -4.74 -0.59 -11.84
N MET A 23 -5.66 0.32 -11.50
CA MET A 23 -5.49 1.75 -11.70
C MET A 23 -4.28 2.29 -10.92
N SER A 24 -4.14 1.91 -9.65
CA SER A 24 -2.99 2.29 -8.82
C SER A 24 -1.68 1.76 -9.41
N GLN A 25 -1.65 0.50 -9.88
CA GLN A 25 -0.45 -0.08 -10.51
C GLN A 25 -0.09 0.60 -11.82
N ARG A 26 -1.07 0.93 -12.67
CA ARG A 26 -0.83 1.67 -13.92
C ARG A 26 -0.22 3.04 -13.65
N LEU A 27 -0.74 3.74 -12.64
CA LEU A 27 -0.22 5.03 -12.23
C LEU A 27 1.19 4.93 -11.65
N VAL A 28 1.48 3.93 -10.82
CA VAL A 28 2.84 3.71 -10.31
C VAL A 28 3.83 3.38 -11.44
N ARG A 29 3.42 2.60 -12.44
CA ARG A 29 4.26 2.27 -13.60
C ARG A 29 4.63 3.46 -14.48
N SER A 30 3.86 4.55 -14.46
CA SER A 30 4.17 5.76 -15.22
C SER A 30 5.09 6.74 -14.47
N LEU A 31 5.43 6.43 -13.22
CA LEU A 31 6.20 7.32 -12.35
C LEU A 31 7.59 6.76 -12.09
N ARG A 32 8.60 7.65 -12.05
CA ARG A 32 9.94 7.28 -11.60
C ARG A 32 9.96 7.19 -10.08
N ILE A 33 9.86 5.97 -9.54
CA ILE A 33 9.84 5.72 -8.10
C ILE A 33 11.26 5.68 -7.55
N GLY A 34 11.49 6.35 -6.41
CA GLY A 34 12.76 6.28 -5.71
C GLY A 34 12.88 7.27 -4.55
N PRO A 35 13.87 7.09 -3.65
CA PRO A 35 14.08 7.96 -2.47
C PRO A 35 14.29 9.43 -2.82
N HIS A 36 14.84 9.71 -4.01
CA HIS A 36 15.10 11.05 -4.53
C HIS A 36 14.12 11.45 -5.66
N HIS A 37 13.08 10.65 -5.89
CA HIS A 37 12.11 10.87 -6.96
C HIS A 37 10.68 10.86 -6.41
N THR A 38 9.80 10.04 -6.98
CA THR A 38 8.44 9.89 -6.48
C THR A 38 8.42 8.86 -5.37
N GLN A 39 7.81 9.23 -4.25
CA GLN A 39 7.53 8.32 -3.13
C GLN A 39 6.02 8.12 -3.04
N VAL A 40 5.61 6.89 -2.75
CA VAL A 40 4.19 6.50 -2.77
C VAL A 40 3.76 6.02 -1.39
N ALA A 41 2.62 6.50 -0.94
CA ALA A 41 1.90 5.97 0.21
C ALA A 41 0.50 5.52 -0.22
N VAL A 42 -0.02 4.48 0.44
CA VAL A 42 -1.39 4.00 0.22
C VAL A 42 -2.14 3.93 1.55
N VAL A 43 -3.27 4.62 1.59
CA VAL A 43 -4.22 4.63 2.70
C VAL A 43 -5.55 4.07 2.22
N THR A 44 -6.15 3.20 3.01
CA THR A 44 -7.42 2.54 2.68
C THR A 44 -8.48 2.88 3.71
N PHE A 45 -9.71 3.14 3.26
CA PHE A 45 -10.88 3.37 4.09
C PHE A 45 -11.87 2.23 3.89
N ALA A 46 -12.37 1.60 4.96
CA ALA A 46 -13.21 0.40 4.83
C ALA A 46 -14.61 0.52 5.43
N ASN A 47 -14.87 1.50 6.31
CA ASN A 47 -16.20 1.86 6.85
C ASN A 47 -16.03 3.11 7.75
N VAL A 48 -17.13 3.75 8.16
CA VAL A 48 -17.10 4.87 9.13
C VAL A 48 -16.32 4.45 10.37
N GLY A 49 -15.21 5.14 10.65
CA GLY A 49 -14.31 4.84 11.77
C GLY A 49 -13.25 3.76 11.54
N ARG A 50 -13.13 3.17 10.33
CA ARG A 50 -12.11 2.16 10.00
C ARG A 50 -11.19 2.64 8.86
N THR A 51 -10.30 3.57 9.18
CA THR A 51 -9.14 3.89 8.34
C THR A 51 -8.00 2.94 8.63
N ARG A 52 -7.33 2.45 7.58
CA ARG A 52 -6.16 1.59 7.67
C ARG A 52 -5.08 2.11 6.73
N THR A 53 -4.00 2.63 7.30
CA THR A 53 -2.77 2.89 6.57
C THR A 53 -2.17 1.55 6.16
N LYS A 54 -1.97 1.34 4.85
CA LYS A 54 -1.37 0.10 4.33
C LYS A 54 0.14 0.22 4.23
N PHE A 55 0.62 1.36 3.76
CA PHE A 55 2.03 1.74 3.87
C PHE A 55 2.22 3.24 3.72
N ASN A 56 3.23 3.76 4.44
CA ASN A 56 3.60 5.17 4.46
C ASN A 56 4.66 5.50 3.41
N LEU A 57 4.85 6.80 3.17
CA LEU A 57 5.96 7.34 2.38
C LEU A 57 7.30 6.80 2.91
N LYS A 58 8.30 6.67 2.04
CA LYS A 58 9.66 6.15 2.33
C LYS A 58 9.77 4.66 2.63
N ARG A 59 8.66 3.92 2.79
CA ARG A 59 8.71 2.46 3.06
C ARG A 59 9.25 1.67 1.88
N PHE A 60 8.84 2.02 0.67
CA PHE A 60 9.29 1.38 -0.56
C PHE A 60 10.13 2.35 -1.38
N LYS A 61 11.29 1.87 -1.81
CA LYS A 61 12.33 2.65 -2.49
C LYS A 61 12.42 2.30 -3.98
N THR A 62 11.74 1.25 -4.42
CA THR A 62 11.69 0.83 -5.83
C THR A 62 10.25 0.74 -6.35
N GLN A 63 10.10 0.84 -7.66
CA GLN A 63 8.80 0.70 -8.31
C GLN A 63 8.21 -0.70 -8.08
N ASP A 64 9.04 -1.75 -8.14
CA ASP A 64 8.60 -3.14 -7.96
C ASP A 64 8.08 -3.40 -6.54
N GLU A 65 8.75 -2.85 -5.53
CA GLU A 65 8.29 -2.92 -4.14
C GLU A 65 6.89 -2.29 -3.97
N VAL A 66 6.66 -1.11 -4.56
CA VAL A 66 5.35 -0.45 -4.53
C VAL A 66 4.30 -1.27 -5.29
N LEU A 67 4.63 -1.82 -6.46
CA LEU A 67 3.71 -2.63 -7.26
C LEU A 67 3.32 -3.93 -6.55
N ASN A 68 4.27 -4.59 -5.90
CA ASN A 68 4.03 -5.79 -5.10
C ASN A 68 3.18 -5.47 -3.87
N ALA A 69 3.43 -4.33 -3.21
CA ALA A 69 2.61 -3.90 -2.09
C ALA A 69 1.16 -3.62 -2.49
N ILE A 70 0.94 -2.97 -3.64
CA ILE A 70 -0.41 -2.76 -4.19
C ILE A 70 -1.05 -4.09 -4.59
N ALA A 71 -0.30 -5.02 -5.18
CA ALA A 71 -0.79 -6.34 -5.56
C ALA A 71 -1.22 -7.17 -4.33
N GLY A 72 -0.53 -7.03 -3.20
CA GLY A 72 -0.85 -7.69 -1.93
C GLY A 72 -1.94 -7.00 -1.10
N LEU A 73 -2.54 -5.90 -1.59
CA LEU A 73 -3.73 -5.37 -0.95
C LEU A 73 -4.86 -6.41 -1.10
N GLU A 74 -5.39 -6.87 0.03
CA GLU A 74 -6.62 -7.67 0.09
C GLU A 74 -7.79 -6.87 0.68
N SER A 75 -9.00 -7.13 0.17
CA SER A 75 -10.24 -6.57 0.73
C SER A 75 -10.53 -7.30 2.04
N HIS A 76 -10.10 -6.69 3.15
CA HIS A 76 -10.35 -7.25 4.47
C HIS A 76 -11.75 -6.87 4.92
N GLY A 77 -12.75 -7.63 4.48
CA GLY A 77 -13.99 -7.80 5.22
C GLY A 77 -13.71 -8.52 6.54
N GLY A 78 -13.06 -7.83 7.49
CA GLY A 78 -12.68 -8.40 8.79
C GLY A 78 -11.45 -9.33 8.74
N THR A 79 -10.56 -9.15 9.71
CA THR A 79 -9.50 -10.10 10.12
C THR A 79 -8.26 -10.23 9.22
N THR A 80 -7.19 -9.55 9.66
CA THR A 80 -5.80 -10.02 9.74
C THR A 80 -5.09 -10.57 8.49
N ALA A 81 -4.28 -9.72 7.86
CA ALA A 81 -3.03 -10.12 7.20
C ALA A 81 -1.84 -9.39 7.87
N ILE A 82 -1.53 -9.79 9.11
CA ILE A 82 -0.27 -9.51 9.82
C ILE A 82 0.80 -10.56 9.39
N GLY A 83 0.68 -11.15 8.20
CA GLY A 83 1.53 -12.28 7.78
C GLY A 83 2.92 -11.89 7.28
N ASN A 84 3.09 -10.71 6.67
CA ASN A 84 4.38 -10.28 6.10
C ASN A 84 5.01 -9.06 6.82
N PHE A 85 4.39 -8.56 7.89
CA PHE A 85 4.91 -7.39 8.61
C PHE A 85 5.86 -7.75 9.75
N VAL A 86 5.74 -8.96 10.33
CA VAL A 86 6.50 -9.36 11.52
C VAL A 86 7.98 -9.63 11.20
N THR A 87 8.33 -10.01 9.98
CA THR A 87 9.75 -10.27 9.64
C THR A 87 10.54 -8.98 9.39
N ALA A 88 9.92 -7.93 8.84
CA ALA A 88 10.63 -6.69 8.52
C ALA A 88 10.92 -5.80 9.75
N SER A 89 10.11 -5.89 10.82
CA SER A 89 10.34 -5.14 12.06
C SER A 89 11.30 -5.82 13.03
N LEU A 90 11.62 -7.11 12.83
CA LEU A 90 12.47 -7.88 13.74
C LEU A 90 13.98 -7.81 13.40
N PHE A 91 14.37 -7.18 12.29
CA PHE A 91 15.78 -7.04 11.88
C PHE A 91 16.32 -5.59 11.91
N ASP A 92 15.53 -4.62 12.37
CA ASP A 92 15.95 -3.21 12.42
C ASP A 92 16.58 -2.79 13.76
N HIS A 93 16.92 -3.73 14.65
CA HIS A 93 17.62 -3.45 15.91
C HIS A 93 18.80 -4.40 16.13
N THR A 94 19.87 -4.20 15.38
CA THR A 94 21.24 -4.40 15.86
C THR A 94 22.15 -3.42 15.14
N GLU A 95 22.45 -2.30 15.80
CA GLU A 95 23.79 -1.69 15.93
C GLU A 95 23.68 -0.34 16.64
N ALA A 96 23.92 -0.39 17.96
CA ALA A 96 24.70 0.59 18.74
C ALA A 96 25.15 -0.10 20.03
#